data_AF-A0A9Q2FKL6-F1
#
_entry.id   AF-A0A9Q2FKL6-F1
#
_cell.length_a   1.000
_cell.length_b   1.000
_cell.length_c   1.000
_cell.angle_alpha   90.00
_cell.angle_beta   90.00
_cell.angle_gamma   90.00
#
_symmetry.space_group_name_H-M   'P 1'
#
loop_
_entity.id
_entity.type
_entity.pdbx_description
1 polymer ?
#
loop_
_entity_poly.entity_id
_entity_poly.type
_entity_poly.pdbx_seq_one_letter_code
_entity_poly.pdbx_strand_id
1 'polypeptide(L)'
;MRQMPLEALRRLRRHELADVEKAFGEAVAREAAAETLLGQKHQHLLTEQKLASDPAADDGAVEAFSRWLPVGQQAISDAQEKCRQAAMDRDCIRSALLMAQAALKAVEKLEEKQRVEIQQQHLRKEQAVLDELALRQRTLN
;
A
#
# COMPACT_ATOMS: atom_id res chain seq x y z
N MET A 1 -24.07 -1.20 25.75
CA MET A 1 -22.70 -0.62 25.83
C MET A 1 -21.64 -1.35 24.99
N ARG A 2 -21.87 -2.55 24.41
CA ARG A 2 -20.86 -3.30 23.61
C ARG A 2 -20.62 -2.84 22.16
N GLN A 3 -21.36 -1.84 21.64
CA GLN A 3 -21.22 -1.35 20.26
C GLN A 3 -20.07 -0.31 20.11
N MET A 4 -19.85 0.53 21.13
CA MET A 4 -18.81 1.57 21.10
C MET A 4 -17.38 1.05 20.91
N PRO A 5 -16.98 -0.12 21.44
CA PRO A 5 -15.63 -0.65 21.24
C PRO A 5 -15.33 -1.05 19.78
N LEU A 6 -16.27 -1.65 19.06
CA LEU A 6 -16.06 -2.08 17.67
C LEU A 6 -16.06 -0.90 16.70
N GLU A 7 -16.95 0.07 16.91
CA GLU A 7 -16.96 1.28 16.09
C GLU A 7 -15.67 2.10 16.27
N ALA A 8 -15.17 2.21 17.49
CA ALA A 8 -13.88 2.84 17.78
C ALA A 8 -12.72 2.08 17.11
N LEU A 9 -12.72 0.75 17.21
CA LEU A 9 -11.73 -0.09 16.54
C LEU A 9 -11.77 0.06 15.01
N ARG A 10 -12.96 0.15 14.41
CA ARG A 10 -13.12 0.37 12.97
C ARG A 10 -12.55 1.72 12.55
N ARG A 11 -12.83 2.78 13.32
CA ARG A 11 -12.25 4.12 13.06
C ARG A 11 -10.73 4.09 13.12
N LEU A 12 -10.16 3.43 14.14
CA LEU A 12 -8.72 3.24 14.25
C LEU A 12 -8.14 2.52 13.02
N ARG A 13 -8.74 1.39 12.62
CA ARG A 13 -8.26 0.62 11.45
C ARG A 13 -8.38 1.39 10.13
N ARG A 14 -9.39 2.25 9.98
CA ARG A 14 -9.48 3.16 8.82
C ARG A 14 -8.37 4.20 8.81
N HIS A 15 -8.02 4.74 9.98
CA HIS A 15 -6.93 5.70 10.07
C HIS A 15 -5.59 5.05 9.75
N GLU A 16 -5.30 3.89 10.33
CA GLU A 16 -4.09 3.11 10.02
C GLU A 16 -4.01 2.76 8.52
N LEU A 17 -5.13 2.36 7.91
CA LEU A 17 -5.16 2.09 6.46
C LEU A 17 -4.81 3.35 5.66
N ALA A 18 -5.38 4.50 6.00
CA ALA A 18 -5.09 5.76 5.31
C ALA A 18 -3.62 6.18 5.44
N ASP A 19 -3.01 5.98 6.61
CA ASP A 19 -1.59 6.27 6.83
C ASP A 19 -0.69 5.38 5.98
N VAL A 20 -1.01 4.08 5.90
CA VAL A 20 -0.26 3.12 5.08
C VAL A 20 -0.48 3.38 3.58
N GLU A 21 -1.68 3.76 3.16
CA GLU A 21 -1.97 4.17 1.77
C GLU A 21 -1.14 5.39 1.36
N LYS A 22 -1.03 6.38 2.24
CA LYS A 22 -0.16 7.54 2.03
C LYS A 22 1.30 7.12 1.89
N ALA A 23 1.81 6.32 2.82
CA ALA A 23 3.19 5.82 2.78
C ALA A 23 3.46 4.99 1.52
N PHE A 24 2.48 4.21 1.07
CA PHE A 24 2.58 3.44 -0.18
C PHE A 24 2.66 4.37 -1.40
N GLY A 25 1.84 5.43 -1.45
CA GLY A 25 1.91 6.44 -2.50
C GLY A 25 3.29 7.13 -2.54
N GLU A 26 3.85 7.48 -1.38
CA GLU A 26 5.21 8.05 -1.28
C GLU A 26 6.29 7.07 -1.75
N ALA A 27 6.14 5.77 -1.46
CA ALA A 27 7.07 4.75 -1.93
C ALA A 27 7.03 4.56 -3.46
N VAL A 28 5.83 4.55 -4.04
CA VAL A 28 5.66 4.50 -5.51
C VAL A 28 6.27 5.74 -6.17
N ALA A 29 6.07 6.93 -5.59
CA ALA A 29 6.69 8.15 -6.09
C ALA A 29 8.22 8.10 -6.03
N ARG A 30 8.80 7.54 -4.95
CA ARG A 30 10.25 7.33 -4.82
C ARG A 30 10.79 6.35 -5.87
N GLU A 31 10.08 5.26 -6.14
CA GLU A 31 10.44 4.31 -7.19
C GLU A 31 10.44 4.96 -8.57
N ALA A 32 9.37 5.68 -8.93
CA ALA A 32 9.27 6.38 -10.21
C ALA A 32 10.37 7.45 -10.39
N ALA A 33 10.73 8.15 -9.30
CA ALA A 33 11.83 9.11 -9.31
C ALA A 33 13.19 8.42 -9.52
N ALA A 34 13.41 7.25 -8.91
CA ALA A 34 14.63 6.46 -9.11
C ALA A 34 14.74 5.95 -10.55
N GLU A 35 13.65 5.44 -11.13
CA GLU A 35 13.59 5.01 -12.53
C GLU A 35 13.87 6.16 -13.50
N THR A 36 13.29 7.33 -13.23
CA THR A 36 13.55 8.55 -14.01
C THR A 36 15.03 8.93 -13.96
N LEU A 37 15.65 8.90 -12.76
CA LEU A 37 17.07 9.17 -12.59
C LEU A 37 17.92 8.18 -13.38
N LEU A 38 17.61 6.89 -13.32
CA LEU A 38 18.31 5.86 -14.07
C LEU A 38 18.22 6.13 -15.59
N GLY A 39 17.03 6.46 -16.08
CA GLY A 39 16.83 6.86 -17.48
C GLY A 39 17.67 8.07 -17.87
N GLN A 40 17.76 9.10 -17.02
CA GLN A 40 18.62 10.26 -17.24
C GLN A 40 20.11 9.89 -17.30
N LYS A 41 20.59 8.97 -16.44
CA LYS A 41 21.98 8.51 -16.47
C LYS A 41 22.31 7.74 -17.74
N HIS A 42 21.41 6.87 -18.20
CA HIS A 42 21.56 6.20 -19.49
C HIS A 42 21.55 7.19 -20.66
N GLN A 43 20.64 8.16 -20.65
CA GLN A 43 20.58 9.19 -21.68
C GLN A 43 21.87 10.01 -21.74
N HIS A 44 22.43 10.38 -20.58
CA HIS A 44 23.69 11.10 -20.50
C HIS A 44 24.84 10.28 -21.10
N LEU A 45 24.94 8.98 -20.77
CA LEU A 45 25.93 8.10 -21.38
C LEU A 45 25.80 8.06 -22.91
N LEU A 46 24.58 7.96 -23.45
CA LEU A 46 24.35 7.95 -24.90
C LEU A 46 24.74 9.29 -25.55
N THR A 47 24.47 10.41 -24.89
CA THR A 47 24.87 11.74 -25.37
C THR A 47 26.39 11.88 -25.40
N GLU A 48 27.08 11.52 -24.32
CA GLU A 48 28.54 11.55 -24.24
C GLU A 48 29.19 10.62 -25.27
N GLN A 49 28.65 9.40 -25.43
CA GLN A 49 29.10 8.47 -26.47
C GLN A 49 28.92 9.03 -27.87
N LYS A 50 27.79 9.69 -28.15
CA LYS A 50 27.51 10.29 -29.45
C LYS A 50 28.49 11.42 -29.77
N LEU A 51 28.83 12.26 -28.79
CA LEU A 51 29.83 13.32 -28.94
C LEU A 51 31.21 12.74 -29.25
N ALA A 52 31.62 11.70 -28.54
CA ALA A 52 32.91 11.04 -28.77
C ALA A 52 32.97 10.23 -30.08
N SER A 53 31.83 9.80 -30.61
CA SER A 53 31.73 9.04 -31.87
C SER A 53 31.49 9.92 -33.10
N ASP A 54 31.40 11.24 -32.94
CA ASP A 54 31.20 12.16 -34.04
C ASP A 54 32.44 12.16 -34.95
N PRO A 55 32.30 11.97 -36.28
CA PRO A 55 33.44 12.06 -37.21
C PRO A 55 34.19 13.40 -37.19
N ALA A 56 33.57 14.47 -36.66
CA ALA A 56 34.21 15.77 -36.46
C ALA A 56 34.89 15.93 -35.09
N ALA A 57 34.78 14.94 -34.19
CA ALA A 57 35.44 14.93 -32.89
C ALA A 57 36.95 14.71 -33.05
N ASP A 58 37.74 15.38 -32.22
CA ASP A 58 39.19 15.19 -32.15
C ASP A 58 39.56 14.05 -31.19
N ASP A 59 40.81 13.61 -31.24
CA ASP A 59 41.35 12.59 -30.33
C ASP A 59 41.20 13.02 -28.85
N GLY A 60 41.18 14.32 -28.57
CA GLY A 60 40.95 14.88 -27.24
C GLY A 60 39.56 14.57 -26.69
N ALA A 61 38.51 14.66 -27.51
CA ALA A 61 37.15 14.29 -27.13
C ALA A 61 37.03 12.78 -26.83
N VAL A 62 37.69 11.94 -27.62
CA VAL A 62 37.71 10.48 -27.41
C VAL A 62 38.44 10.12 -26.11
N GLU A 63 39.60 10.74 -25.86
CA GLU A 63 40.34 10.56 -24.61
C GLU A 63 39.53 11.04 -23.40
N ALA A 64 38.88 12.21 -23.49
CA ALA A 64 38.05 12.74 -22.42
C ALA A 64 36.89 11.80 -22.10
N PHE A 65 36.22 11.26 -23.11
CA PHE A 65 35.17 10.25 -22.94
C PHE A 65 35.70 8.98 -22.28
N SER A 66 36.87 8.48 -22.70
CA SER A 66 37.47 7.27 -22.11
C SER A 66 37.78 7.44 -20.62
N ARG A 67 38.22 8.64 -20.19
CA ARG A 67 38.49 8.97 -18.79
C ARG A 67 37.20 9.12 -17.98
N TRP A 68 36.14 9.63 -18.60
CA TRP A 68 34.84 9.82 -17.97
C TRP A 68 34.01 8.53 -17.86
N LEU A 69 34.14 7.61 -18.82
CA LEU A 69 33.31 6.41 -18.95
C LEU A 69 33.18 5.58 -17.65
N PRO A 70 34.25 5.30 -16.89
CA PRO A 70 34.13 4.57 -15.62
C PRO A 70 33.24 5.30 -14.60
N VAL A 71 33.33 6.63 -14.53
CA VAL A 71 32.50 7.46 -13.64
C VAL A 71 31.03 7.43 -14.09
N GLY A 72 30.78 7.51 -15.40
CA GLY A 72 29.44 7.38 -15.98
C GLY A 72 28.82 6.01 -15.69
N GLN A 73 29.59 4.92 -15.82
CA GLN A 73 29.15 3.56 -15.51
C GLN A 73 28.85 3.38 -14.02
N GLN A 74 29.69 3.92 -13.14
CA GLN A 74 29.43 3.90 -11.70
C GLN A 74 28.13 4.64 -11.37
N ALA A 75 27.90 5.82 -11.96
CA ALA A 75 26.68 6.58 -11.74
C ALA A 75 25.40 5.84 -12.19
N ILE A 76 25.49 5.04 -13.26
CA ILE A 76 24.39 4.14 -13.69
C ILE A 76 24.20 3.01 -12.68
N SER A 77 25.28 2.36 -12.23
CA SER A 77 25.22 1.29 -11.24
C SER A 77 24.59 1.76 -9.92
N ASP A 78 24.97 2.94 -9.44
CA ASP A 78 24.40 3.57 -8.25
C ASP A 78 22.90 3.88 -8.43
N ALA A 79 22.50 4.34 -9.63
CA ALA A 79 21.10 4.59 -9.93
C ALA A 79 20.28 3.28 -9.98
N GLN A 80 20.84 2.20 -10.53
CA GLN A 80 20.21 0.87 -10.53
C GLN A 80 20.04 0.33 -9.12
N GLU A 81 21.02 0.52 -8.24
CA GLU A 81 20.92 0.15 -6.83
C GLU A 81 19.79 0.93 -6.14
N LYS A 82 19.68 2.24 -6.39
CA LYS A 82 18.57 3.05 -5.87
C LYS A 82 17.20 2.56 -6.35
N CYS A 83 17.07 2.16 -7.62
CA CYS A 83 15.84 1.55 -8.12
C CYS A 83 15.50 0.26 -7.37
N ARG A 84 16.49 -0.62 -7.17
CA ARG A 84 16.28 -1.87 -6.43
C ARG A 84 15.85 -1.62 -4.99
N GLN A 85 16.50 -0.69 -4.30
CA GLN A 85 16.14 -0.31 -2.92
C GLN A 85 14.72 0.27 -2.87
N ALA A 86 14.36 1.18 -3.78
CA ALA A 86 13.03 1.75 -3.84
C ALA A 86 11.93 0.70 -4.12
N ALA A 87 12.22 -0.28 -4.98
CA ALA A 87 11.32 -1.40 -5.24
C ALA A 87 11.12 -2.29 -4.00
N MET A 88 12.21 -2.59 -3.27
CA MET A 88 12.14 -3.34 -2.02
C MET A 88 11.33 -2.60 -0.95
N ASP A 89 11.56 -1.29 -0.80
CA ASP A 89 10.79 -0.43 0.11
C ASP A 89 9.30 -0.46 -0.22
N ARG A 90 8.95 -0.30 -1.50
CA ARG A 90 7.56 -0.38 -1.98
C ARG A 90 6.96 -1.74 -1.63
N ASP A 91 7.67 -2.83 -1.87
CA ASP A 91 7.14 -4.18 -1.61
C ASP A 91 6.93 -4.45 -0.12
N CYS A 92 7.81 -3.93 0.74
CA CYS A 92 7.62 -3.97 2.19
C CYS A 92 6.34 -3.24 2.61
N ILE A 93 6.15 -2.01 2.12
CA ILE A 93 4.96 -1.21 2.44
C ILE A 93 3.70 -1.82 1.82
N ARG A 94 3.79 -2.45 0.65
CA ARG A 94 2.68 -3.20 0.03
C ARG A 94 2.19 -4.33 0.93
N SER A 95 3.11 -5.05 1.58
CA SER A 95 2.74 -6.09 2.55
C SER A 95 1.96 -5.49 3.72
N ALA A 96 2.44 -4.38 4.30
CA ALA A 96 1.75 -3.67 5.36
C ALA A 96 0.35 -3.18 4.92
N LEU A 97 0.21 -2.69 3.69
CA LEU A 97 -1.08 -2.27 3.12
C LEU A 97 -2.08 -3.42 3.06
N LEU A 98 -1.66 -4.58 2.58
CA LEU A 98 -2.51 -5.78 2.53
C LEU A 98 -2.93 -6.23 3.94
N MET A 99 -2.03 -6.16 4.91
CA MET A 99 -2.34 -6.46 6.31
C MET A 99 -3.36 -5.49 6.91
N ALA A 100 -3.20 -4.18 6.66
CA ALA A 100 -4.13 -3.15 7.12
C ALA A 100 -5.54 -3.33 6.52
N GLN A 101 -5.63 -3.62 5.22
CA GLN A 101 -6.89 -3.93 4.54
C GLN A 101 -7.56 -5.19 5.12
N ALA A 102 -6.79 -6.25 5.36
CA ALA A 102 -7.29 -7.48 5.96
C ALA A 102 -7.81 -7.24 7.39
N ALA A 103 -7.09 -6.45 8.20
CA ALA A 103 -7.48 -6.10 9.55
C ALA A 103 -8.79 -5.30 9.58
N LEU A 104 -8.94 -4.29 8.70
CA LEU A 104 -10.19 -3.53 8.58
C LEU A 104 -11.36 -4.45 8.21
N LYS A 105 -11.18 -5.30 7.18
CA LYS A 105 -12.21 -6.25 6.75
C LYS A 105 -12.60 -7.24 7.83
N ALA A 106 -11.67 -7.64 8.69
CA ALA A 106 -11.97 -8.49 9.84
C ALA A 106 -12.87 -7.78 10.86
N VAL A 107 -12.63 -6.51 11.15
CA VAL A 107 -13.49 -5.71 12.05
C VAL A 107 -14.88 -5.52 11.45
N GLU A 108 -14.98 -5.22 10.15
CA GLU A 108 -16.28 -5.08 9.47
C GLU A 108 -17.11 -6.37 9.55
N LYS A 109 -16.48 -7.53 9.36
CA LYS A 109 -17.15 -8.83 9.54
C LYS A 109 -17.59 -9.09 10.98
N LEU A 110 -16.82 -8.64 11.98
CA LEU A 110 -17.20 -8.76 13.39
C LEU A 110 -18.40 -7.86 13.73
N GLU A 111 -18.44 -6.64 13.19
CA GLU A 111 -19.60 -5.75 13.34
C GLU A 111 -20.86 -6.37 12.72
N GLU A 112 -20.75 -6.95 11.53
CA GLU A 112 -21.86 -7.62 10.85
C GLU A 112 -22.40 -8.79 11.70
N LYS A 113 -21.52 -9.67 12.19
CA LYS A 113 -21.91 -10.77 13.08
C LYS A 113 -22.61 -10.28 14.34
N GLN A 114 -22.07 -9.24 14.98
CA GLN A 114 -22.68 -8.68 16.19
C GLN A 114 -24.08 -8.12 15.91
N ARG A 115 -24.29 -7.46 14.76
CA ARG A 115 -25.61 -6.97 14.36
C ARG A 115 -26.61 -8.11 14.18
N VAL A 116 -26.22 -9.17 13.50
CA VAL A 116 -27.05 -10.37 13.31
C VAL A 116 -27.39 -11.02 14.65
N GLU A 117 -26.43 -11.16 15.56
CA GLU A 117 -26.66 -11.72 16.89
C GLU A 117 -27.65 -10.88 17.71
N ILE A 118 -27.51 -9.55 17.70
CA ILE A 118 -28.43 -8.65 18.39
C ILE A 118 -29.85 -8.81 17.82
N GLN A 119 -29.99 -8.83 16.49
CA GLN A 119 -31.28 -9.00 15.84
C GLN A 119 -31.93 -10.35 16.20
N GLN A 120 -31.16 -11.44 16.20
CA GLN A 120 -31.65 -12.75 16.62
C GLN A 120 -32.07 -12.78 18.09
N GLN A 121 -31.34 -12.09 18.97
CA GLN A 121 -31.72 -11.98 20.38
C GLN A 121 -33.02 -11.19 20.57
N HIS A 122 -33.23 -10.12 19.79
CA HIS A 122 -34.49 -9.37 19.79
C HIS A 122 -35.66 -10.26 19.35
N LEU A 123 -35.53 -10.95 18.22
CA LEU A 123 -36.56 -11.88 17.72
C LEU A 123 -36.88 -12.99 18.73
N ARG A 124 -35.87 -13.58 19.37
CA ARG A 124 -36.06 -14.61 20.41
C ARG A 124 -36.81 -14.06 21.63
N LYS A 125 -36.52 -12.83 22.05
CA LYS A 125 -37.24 -12.17 23.15
C LYS A 125 -38.69 -11.89 22.79
N GLU A 126 -38.95 -11.38 21.59
CA GLU A 126 -40.30 -11.15 21.08
C GLU A 126 -41.10 -12.45 21.03
N GLN A 127 -40.51 -13.52 20.50
CA GLN A 127 -41.15 -14.83 20.44
C GLN A 127 -41.46 -15.39 21.83
N ALA A 128 -40.53 -15.29 22.78
CA ALA A 128 -40.75 -15.74 24.15
C ALA A 128 -41.91 -15.01 24.83
N VAL A 129 -42.07 -13.70 24.58
CA VAL A 129 -43.20 -12.91 25.10
C VAL A 129 -44.52 -13.37 24.48
N LEU A 130 -44.55 -13.62 23.17
CA LEU A 130 -45.74 -14.12 22.48
C LEU A 130 -46.16 -15.51 22.99
N ASP A 131 -45.18 -16.40 23.19
CA ASP A 131 -45.42 -17.75 23.71
C ASP A 131 -45.97 -17.71 25.14
N GLU A 132 -45.44 -16.81 26.00
CA GLU A 132 -45.95 -16.61 27.36
C GLU A 132 -47.41 -16.10 27.36
N LEU A 133 -47.73 -15.14 26.49
CA LEU A 133 -49.10 -14.63 26.35
C LEU A 133 -50.07 -15.72 25.85
N ALA A 134 -49.64 -16.54 24.89
CA ALA A 134 -50.43 -17.65 24.38
C ALA A 134 -50.70 -18.72 25.45
N LEU A 135 -49.70 -19.03 26.28
CA LEU A 135 -49.84 -19.96 27.42
C LEU A 135 -50.86 -19.42 28.43
N ARG A 136 -50.78 -18.14 28.80
CA ARG A 136 -51.72 -17.50 29.73
C ARG A 136 -53.16 -17.54 29.22
N GLN A 137 -53.38 -17.27 27.92
CA GLN A 137 -54.70 -17.38 27.30
C GLN A 137 -55.25 -18.81 27.33
N ARG A 138 -54.39 -19.83 27.15
CA ARG A 138 -54.81 -21.24 27.24
C ARG A 138 -55.17 -21.68 28.65
N THR A 139 -54.56 -21.10 29.68
CA THR A 139 -54.88 -21.43 31.08
C THR A 139 -56.09 -20.69 31.64
N LEU A 140 -56.56 -19.63 30.97
CA LEU A 140 -57.72 -18.83 31.37
C LEU A 140 -59.03 -19.26 30.68
N ASN A 141 -58.94 -20.08 29.63
CA ASN A 141 -60.06 -20.74 28.95
C ASN A 141 -60.19 -22.19 29.43
#